data_AF-A0A962CRA0-F1
#
_entry.id   AF-A0A962CRA0-F1
#
_cell.length_a   1.000
_cell.length_b   1.000
_cell.length_c   1.000
_cell.angle_alpha   90.00
_cell.angle_beta   90.00
_cell.angle_gamma   90.00
#
_symmetry.space_group_name_H-M   'P 1'
#
loop_
_entity.id
_entity.type
_entity.pdbx_description
1 polymer ?
#
loop_
_entity_poly.entity_id
_entity_poly.type
_entity_poly.pdbx_seq_one_letter_code
_entity_poly.pdbx_strand_id
1 'polypeptide(L)'
;MFDGGGLFRYGIQTGKCEWNAAENLRGALKTKKTEHFRALDIKEVPDFLKALERNEARLFERTRRAVCLSLYTFCRPKEIRMARWQDIDFEEGLWTVPAEIMKMKREHMLLGLISKIKAISLLLMLWMSFL
;
A
#
# COMPACT_ATOMS: atom_id res chain seq x y z
N MET A 1 -1.30 -8.62 13.38
CA MET A 1 -2.39 -8.73 14.36
C MET A 1 -2.15 -10.04 15.08
N PHE A 2 -1.44 -10.00 16.21
CA PHE A 2 -1.32 -11.17 17.08
C PHE A 2 -2.68 -11.37 17.73
N ASP A 3 -3.36 -12.46 17.41
CA ASP A 3 -4.51 -12.89 18.20
C ASP A 3 -3.97 -13.45 19.52
N GLY A 4 -4.55 -13.06 20.67
CA GLY A 4 -4.08 -13.57 21.98
C GLY A 4 -4.03 -15.11 22.01
N GLY A 5 -4.92 -15.78 21.27
CA GLY A 5 -4.92 -17.23 21.12
C GLY A 5 -3.70 -17.80 20.40
N GLY A 6 -3.05 -17.06 19.49
CA GLY A 6 -1.82 -17.52 18.83
C GLY A 6 -0.64 -17.65 19.80
N LEU A 7 -0.52 -16.71 20.74
CA LEU A 7 0.53 -16.72 21.76
C LEU A 7 0.36 -17.88 22.73
N PHE A 8 -0.86 -18.10 23.25
CA PHE A 8 -1.13 -19.20 24.17
C PHE A 8 -1.01 -20.57 23.49
N ARG A 9 -1.42 -20.72 22.22
CA ARG A 9 -1.20 -21.96 21.47
C ARG A 9 0.29 -22.29 21.32
N TYR A 10 1.11 -21.28 21.04
CA TYR A 10 2.57 -21.45 21.00
C TYR A 10 3.14 -21.80 22.39
N GLY A 11 2.65 -21.16 23.45
CA GLY A 11 3.03 -21.47 24.82
C GLY A 11 2.71 -22.92 25.20
N ILE A 12 1.55 -23.43 24.82
CA ILE A 12 1.14 -24.82 25.06
C ILE A 12 2.02 -25.80 24.28
N GLN A 13 2.25 -25.56 22.98
CA GLN A 13 3.12 -26.41 22.17
C GLN A 13 4.57 -26.43 22.64
N THR A 14 5.04 -25.33 23.25
CA THR A 14 6.41 -25.23 23.79
C THR A 14 6.49 -25.50 25.29
N GLY A 15 5.41 -25.98 25.92
CA GLY A 15 5.36 -26.32 27.35
C GLY A 15 5.51 -25.14 28.31
N LYS A 16 5.38 -23.90 27.84
CA LYS A 16 5.45 -22.67 28.66
C LYS A 16 4.14 -22.34 29.38
N CYS A 17 3.03 -22.91 28.93
CA CYS A 17 1.74 -22.85 29.63
C CYS A 17 0.91 -24.09 29.32
N GLU A 18 -0.01 -24.43 30.21
CA GLU A 18 -0.85 -25.62 30.06
C GLU A 18 -2.23 -25.31 29.48
N TRP A 19 -2.64 -24.03 29.54
CA TRP A 19 -3.98 -23.61 29.17
C TRP A 19 -4.02 -22.27 28.45
N ASN A 20 -5.01 -22.11 27.58
CA ASN A 20 -5.22 -20.93 26.74
C ASN A 20 -6.27 -20.00 27.36
N ALA A 21 -5.83 -19.04 28.17
CA ALA A 21 -6.72 -18.06 28.79
C ALA A 21 -7.49 -17.18 27.76
N ALA A 22 -6.99 -17.06 26.52
CA ALA A 22 -7.66 -16.31 25.46
C ALA A 22 -8.84 -17.06 24.83
N GLU A 23 -9.01 -18.35 25.12
CA GLU A 23 -10.14 -19.14 24.62
C GLU A 23 -11.47 -18.67 25.23
N ASN A 24 -11.46 -18.32 26.52
CA ASN A 24 -12.63 -17.78 27.22
C ASN A 24 -13.00 -16.35 26.79
N LEU A 25 -12.10 -15.64 26.12
CA LEU A 25 -12.35 -14.30 25.60
C LEU A 25 -13.03 -14.32 24.21
N ARG A 26 -13.14 -15.50 23.59
CA ARG A 26 -13.74 -15.70 22.26
C ARG A 26 -15.26 -15.49 22.37
N GLY A 27 -15.76 -14.39 21.79
CA GLY A 27 -17.17 -13.99 21.87
C GLY A 27 -17.52 -13.10 23.07
N ALA A 28 -16.67 -13.01 24.09
CA ALA A 28 -16.83 -12.06 25.19
C ALA A 28 -16.55 -10.61 24.77
N LEU A 29 -15.67 -10.43 23.78
CA LEU A 29 -15.33 -9.12 23.21
C LEU A 29 -16.27 -8.81 22.04
N LYS A 30 -16.82 -7.59 22.02
CA LYS A 30 -17.59 -7.08 20.87
C LYS A 30 -16.70 -7.12 19.62
N THR A 31 -17.03 -8.01 18.69
CA THR A 31 -16.37 -8.04 17.38
C THR A 31 -16.67 -6.75 16.64
N LYS A 32 -15.64 -6.01 16.24
CA LYS A 32 -15.81 -4.83 15.38
C LYS A 32 -16.51 -5.30 14.10
N LYS A 33 -17.69 -4.75 13.80
CA LYS A 33 -18.33 -4.98 12.50
C LYS A 33 -17.37 -4.49 11.42
N THR A 34 -17.06 -5.36 10.47
CA THR A 34 -16.22 -4.99 9.33
C THR A 34 -17.09 -4.21 8.36
N GLU A 35 -16.83 -2.91 8.25
CA GLU A 35 -17.38 -2.09 7.18
C GLU A 35 -16.41 -2.15 6.01
N HIS A 36 -16.88 -2.66 4.87
CA HIS A 36 -16.12 -2.65 3.63
C HIS A 36 -16.16 -1.24 3.04
N PHE A 37 -14.99 -0.70 2.69
CA PHE A 37 -14.92 0.54 1.91
C PHE A 37 -15.59 0.32 0.56
N ARG A 38 -16.40 1.29 0.12
CA ARG A 38 -17.00 1.26 -1.22
C ARG A 38 -15.89 1.28 -2.25
N ALA A 39 -15.94 0.31 -3.16
CA ALA A 39 -15.10 0.32 -4.36
C ALA A 39 -15.68 1.34 -5.36
N LEU A 40 -14.79 1.95 -6.14
CA LEU A 40 -15.16 2.83 -7.24
C LEU A 40 -15.72 1.98 -8.39
N ASP A 41 -16.91 2.31 -8.89
CA ASP A 41 -17.44 1.67 -10.11
C ASP A 41 -16.63 2.15 -11.31
N ILE A 42 -16.50 1.30 -12.33
CA ILE A 42 -15.77 1.64 -13.57
C ILE A 42 -16.37 2.87 -14.27
N LYS A 43 -17.67 3.11 -14.10
CA LYS A 43 -18.37 4.30 -14.62
C LYS A 43 -17.97 5.58 -13.90
N GLU A 44 -17.52 5.50 -12.65
CA GLU A 44 -17.13 6.64 -11.83
C GLU A 44 -15.65 7.02 -12.02
N VAL A 45 -14.84 6.13 -12.60
CA VAL A 45 -13.40 6.33 -12.86
C VAL A 45 -13.13 7.62 -13.65
N PRO A 46 -13.82 7.94 -14.76
CA PRO A 46 -13.54 9.15 -15.53
C PRO A 46 -13.74 10.43 -14.72
N ASP A 47 -14.79 10.49 -13.91
CA ASP A 47 -15.09 11.66 -13.10
C ASP A 47 -14.15 11.78 -11.90
N PHE A 48 -13.76 10.64 -11.31
CA PHE A 48 -12.70 10.60 -10.32
C PHE A 48 -11.37 11.16 -10.86
N LEU A 49 -10.97 10.76 -12.07
CA LEU A 49 -9.73 11.25 -12.70
C LEU A 49 -9.79 12.75 -12.95
N LYS A 50 -10.92 13.28 -13.46
CA LYS A 50 -11.11 14.74 -13.64
C LYS A 50 -11.03 15.49 -12.31
N ALA A 51 -11.67 14.98 -11.26
CA ALA A 51 -11.65 15.60 -9.92
C ALA A 51 -10.22 15.59 -9.33
N LEU A 52 -9.46 14.52 -9.57
CA LEU A 52 -8.07 14.40 -9.17
C LEU A 52 -7.18 15.39 -9.94
N GLU A 53 -7.37 15.54 -11.25
CA GLU A 53 -6.64 16.51 -12.08
C GLU A 53 -6.91 17.95 -11.65
N ARG A 54 -8.18 18.30 -11.44
CA ARG A 54 -8.63 19.62 -10.97
C ARG A 54 -8.27 19.90 -9.50
N ASN A 55 -7.78 18.89 -8.79
CA ASN A 55 -7.49 18.95 -7.36
C ASN A 55 -8.69 19.48 -6.54
N GLU A 56 -9.90 19.02 -6.84
CA GLU A 56 -11.14 19.48 -6.19
C GLU A 56 -11.10 19.24 -4.67
N ALA A 57 -10.41 18.19 -4.24
CA ALA A 57 -10.16 17.85 -2.84
C ALA A 57 -9.04 18.67 -2.16
N ARG A 58 -8.42 19.65 -2.85
CA ARG A 58 -7.33 20.51 -2.34
C ARG A 58 -6.19 19.71 -1.69
N LEU A 59 -5.81 18.60 -2.32
CA LEU A 59 -4.72 17.76 -1.86
C LEU A 59 -3.39 18.50 -2.01
N PHE A 60 -2.46 18.21 -1.09
CA PHE A 60 -1.05 18.53 -1.31
C PHE A 60 -0.56 17.84 -2.58
N GLU A 61 0.29 18.53 -3.34
CA GLU A 61 0.77 18.03 -4.64
C GLU A 61 1.44 16.65 -4.52
N ARG A 62 2.20 16.41 -3.44
CA ARG A 62 2.80 15.10 -3.16
C ARG A 62 1.75 14.00 -3.00
N THR A 63 0.65 14.28 -2.31
CA THR A 63 -0.44 13.32 -2.11
C THR A 63 -1.17 13.05 -3.41
N ARG A 64 -1.48 14.10 -4.19
CA ARG A 64 -2.12 13.98 -5.50
C ARG A 64 -1.31 13.08 -6.43
N ARG A 65 0.01 13.28 -6.48
CA ARG A 65 0.90 12.47 -7.30
C ARG A 65 1.08 11.05 -6.79
N ALA A 66 1.10 10.84 -5.48
CA ALA A 66 1.11 9.49 -4.90
C ALA A 66 -0.16 8.70 -5.29
N VAL A 67 -1.32 9.35 -5.35
CA VAL A 67 -2.56 8.74 -5.86
C VAL A 67 -2.42 8.38 -7.34
N CYS A 68 -1.92 9.29 -8.18
CA CYS A 68 -1.66 8.98 -9.59
C CYS A 68 -0.70 7.79 -9.75
N LEU A 69 0.41 7.77 -9.00
CA LEU A 69 1.37 6.68 -9.02
C LEU A 69 0.73 5.34 -8.61
N SER A 70 -0.15 5.36 -7.61
CA SER A 70 -0.91 4.17 -7.21
C SER A 70 -1.84 3.65 -8.31
N LEU A 71 -2.44 4.55 -9.10
CA LEU A 71 -3.29 4.16 -10.23
C LEU A 71 -2.48 3.56 -11.39
N TYR A 72 -1.28 4.09 -11.66
CA TYR A 72 -0.44 3.60 -12.75
C TYR A 72 0.29 2.29 -12.44
N THR A 73 0.64 2.06 -11.17
CA THR A 73 1.48 0.94 -10.76
C THR A 73 0.76 -0.11 -9.94
N PHE A 74 -0.46 0.19 -9.47
CA PHE A 74 -1.21 -0.61 -8.51
C PHE A 74 -0.43 -0.96 -7.22
N CYS A 75 0.62 -0.19 -6.92
CA CYS A 75 1.41 -0.34 -5.71
C CYS A 75 0.60 0.00 -4.47
N ARG A 76 0.90 -0.69 -3.38
CA ARG A 76 0.27 -0.41 -2.09
C ARG A 76 0.77 0.94 -1.56
N PRO A 77 -0.05 1.66 -0.76
CA PRO A 77 0.36 2.93 -0.15
C PRO A 77 1.64 2.84 0.70
N LYS A 78 1.96 1.66 1.26
CA LYS A 78 3.23 1.45 1.98
C LYS A 78 4.43 1.50 1.02
N GLU A 79 4.32 0.81 -0.11
CA GLU A 79 5.38 0.68 -1.12
C GLU A 79 5.70 2.06 -1.72
N ILE A 80 4.66 2.84 -2.06
CA ILE A 80 4.80 4.21 -2.59
C ILE A 80 5.46 5.16 -1.57
N ARG A 81 5.05 5.10 -0.30
CA ARG A 81 5.60 6.00 0.74
C ARG A 81 7.03 5.65 1.14
N MET A 82 7.47 4.42 0.91
CA MET A 82 8.82 3.95 1.23
C MET A 82 9.73 3.87 0.00
N ALA A 83 9.26 4.30 -1.17
CA ALA A 83 10.05 4.33 -2.40
C ALA A 83 11.28 5.23 -2.22
N ARG A 84 12.46 4.72 -2.58
CA ARG A 84 13.72 5.46 -2.54
C ARG A 84 14.17 5.74 -3.97
N TRP A 85 14.87 6.86 -4.16
CA TRP A 85 15.43 7.23 -5.46
C TRP A 85 16.38 6.16 -6.03
N GLN A 86 17.12 5.48 -5.16
CA GLN A 86 18.06 4.42 -5.52
C GLN A 86 17.38 3.16 -6.07
N ASP A 87 16.08 3.00 -5.80
CA ASP A 87 15.30 1.84 -6.24
C ASP A 87 14.67 2.06 -7.63
N ILE A 88 14.81 3.26 -8.20
CA ILE A 88 14.20 3.66 -9.48
C ILE A 88 15.30 3.87 -10.51
N ASP A 89 15.29 3.05 -11.55
CA ASP A 89 16.04 3.28 -12.78
C ASP A 89 15.19 4.15 -13.72
N PHE A 90 15.60 5.40 -13.89
CA PHE A 90 14.89 6.35 -14.74
C PHE A 90 15.20 6.18 -16.24
N GLU A 91 16.31 5.54 -16.58
CA GLU A 91 16.70 5.28 -17.97
C GLU A 91 15.88 4.11 -18.53
N GLU A 92 15.79 3.02 -17.76
CA GLU A 92 15.01 1.83 -18.13
C GLU A 92 13.53 1.95 -17.76
N GLY A 93 13.18 2.94 -16.92
CA GLY A 93 11.83 3.11 -16.40
C GLY A 93 11.42 1.97 -15.47
N LEU A 94 12.35 1.48 -14.67
CA LEU A 94 12.11 0.37 -13.77
C LEU A 94 12.07 0.87 -12.33
N TRP A 95 11.02 0.51 -11.60
CA TRP A 95 10.99 0.69 -10.15
C TRP A 95 11.02 -0.67 -9.47
N THR A 96 12.07 -0.93 -8.71
CA THR A 96 12.24 -2.15 -7.92
C THR A 96 11.73 -1.90 -6.50
N VAL A 97 10.89 -2.78 -5.95
CA VAL A 97 10.43 -2.64 -4.56
C VAL A 97 11.18 -3.64 -3.68
N PRO A 98 12.03 -3.18 -2.73
CA PRO A 98 12.80 -4.07 -1.86
C PRO A 98 11.92 -5.02 -1.05
N ALA A 99 12.36 -6.28 -0.87
CA ALA A 99 11.64 -7.29 -0.08
C ALA A 99 11.34 -6.87 1.35
N GLU A 100 12.21 -6.05 1.95
CA GLU A 100 12.08 -5.52 3.32
C GLU A 100 10.81 -4.68 3.50
N ILE A 101 10.39 -3.99 2.44
CA ILE A 101 9.20 -3.14 2.43
C ILE A 101 7.94 -4.00 2.14
N MET A 102 8.10 -5.15 1.50
CA MET A 102 7.00 -6.04 1.14
C MET A 102 6.43 -6.82 2.33
N LYS A 103 5.10 -6.97 2.35
CA LYS A 103 4.38 -7.70 3.40
C LYS A 103 4.79 -9.18 3.49
N MET A 104 5.25 -9.77 2.38
CA MET A 104 5.58 -11.20 2.27
C MET A 104 7.08 -11.50 2.29
N LYS A 105 7.95 -10.50 2.53
CA LYS A 105 9.43 -10.64 2.53
C LYS A 105 10.01 -11.40 1.32
N ARG A 106 9.32 -11.37 0.18
CA ARG A 106 9.81 -11.87 -1.11
C ARG A 106 10.00 -10.68 -2.01
N GLU A 107 11.10 -10.64 -2.75
CA GLU A 107 11.31 -9.62 -3.77
C GLU A 107 10.30 -9.86 -4.89
N HIS A 108 9.55 -8.82 -5.25
CA HIS A 108 8.75 -8.81 -6.47
C HIS A 108 9.27 -7.68 -7.34
N MET A 109 9.82 -8.04 -8.50
CA MET A 109 9.98 -7.10 -9.59
C MET A 109 8.58 -6.75 -10.08
N LEU A 110 8.14 -5.52 -9.86
CA LEU A 110 6.92 -5.04 -10.49
C LEU A 110 7.23 -4.81 -11.97
N LEU A 111 6.78 -5.77 -12.78
CA LEU A 111 6.94 -5.74 -14.23
C LEU A 111 6.18 -4.57 -14.82
N GLY A 112 6.95 -3.70 -15.49
CA GLY A 112 6.53 -2.89 -16.61
C GLY A 112 5.57 -1.76 -16.26
N LEU A 113 6.11 -0.54 -16.19
CA LEU A 113 5.36 0.69 -16.50
C LEU A 113 4.38 0.43 -17.66
N ILE A 114 3.08 0.35 -17.37
CA ILE A 114 2.01 0.23 -18.38
C ILE A 114 1.97 1.49 -19.28
N SER A 115 2.84 2.47 -19.06
CA SER A 115 3.33 3.32 -20.13
C SER A 115 4.74 3.80 -19.79
N LYS A 116 5.75 3.35 -20.55
CA LYS A 116 7.16 3.75 -20.43
C LYS A 116 7.42 5.28 -20.49
N ILE A 117 6.40 6.12 -20.69
CA ILE A 117 6.58 7.52 -21.10
C ILE A 117 5.85 8.55 -20.19
N LYS A 118 4.82 8.18 -19.40
CA LYS A 118 4.06 9.17 -18.60
C LYS A 118 4.40 9.22 -17.11
N ALA A 119 4.68 8.10 -16.45
CA ALA A 119 4.99 8.10 -15.02
C ALA A 119 6.39 8.70 -14.73
N ILE A 120 7.38 8.46 -15.59
CA ILE A 120 8.73 9.02 -15.50
C ILE A 120 8.70 10.54 -15.74
N SER A 121 7.93 11.01 -16.73
CA SER A 121 7.69 12.44 -16.96
C SER A 121 7.06 13.12 -15.73
N LEU A 122 6.08 12.46 -15.07
CA LEU A 122 5.48 12.98 -13.83
C LEU A 122 6.44 12.98 -12.62
N LEU A 123 7.41 12.06 -12.61
CA LEU A 123 8.50 11.96 -11.63
C LEU A 123 9.62 13.00 -11.87
N LEU A 124 9.94 13.31 -13.13
CA LEU A 124 10.85 14.41 -13.51
C LEU A 124 10.20 15.78 -13.23
N MET A 125 8.91 15.94 -13.55
CA MET A 125 8.12 17.12 -13.17
C MET A 125 7.86 17.20 -11.66
N LEU A 126 8.20 16.18 -10.88
CA LEU A 126 8.08 16.14 -9.41
C LEU A 126 9.17 16.96 -8.72
N TRP A 127 10.22 17.34 -9.45
CA TRP A 127 11.42 17.92 -8.87
C TRP A 127 11.94 19.20 -9.53
N MET A 128 11.70 19.43 -10.82
CA MET A 128 12.09 20.70 -11.47
C MET A 128 11.28 21.93 -11.00
N SER A 129 10.31 21.76 -10.11
CA SER A 129 9.56 22.88 -9.50
C SER A 129 10.03 23.21 -8.06
N PHE A 130 11.15 22.62 -7.62
CA PHE A 130 11.78 22.89 -6.32
C PHE A 130 13.28 23.24 -6.42
N LEU A 131 13.74 23.53 -7.64
CA LEU A 131 14.97 24.28 -7.96
C LEU A 131 14.55 25.57 -8.67
#